data_AF-M0CHM6-F1
#
_entry.id   AF-M0CHM6-F1
#
_cell.length_a   1.000
_cell.length_b   1.000
_cell.length_c   1.000
_cell.angle_alpha   90.00
_cell.angle_beta   90.00
_cell.angle_gamma   90.00
#
_symmetry.space_group_name_H-M   'P 1'
#
loop_
_entity.id
_entity.type
_entity.pdbx_description
1 polymer ?
#
loop_
_entity_poly.entity_id
_entity_poly.type
_entity_poly.pdbx_seq_one_letter_code
_entity_poly.pdbx_strand_id
1 'polypeptide(L)'
;MTDDRATTERDSATGERPIAVTLENRLMGHGIYLTSFAWKDESEPPAEDGAGIELAYEVVTEASGITRNEVGAVLRTLLTIGDERSWTPGRLEVTSLTTEGDIRGWWYVEREWFEQLGSDLSQLEFSQRVLSTIKNYRPEHDSS
;
A
#
# COMPACT_ATOMS: atom_id res chain seq x y z
N MET A 1 -9.01 21.84 -48.14
CA MET A 1 -8.08 20.70 -48.06
C MET A 1 -7.57 20.68 -46.63
N THR A 2 -7.77 19.52 -46.01
CA THR A 2 -7.78 19.17 -44.58
C THR A 2 -6.52 19.50 -43.78
N ASP A 3 -6.71 19.86 -42.50
CA ASP A 3 -6.03 19.26 -41.33
C ASP A 3 -6.78 19.76 -40.07
N ASP A 4 -7.86 19.11 -39.64
CA ASP A 4 -7.87 18.01 -38.67
C ASP A 4 -6.78 18.09 -37.59
N ARG A 5 -6.98 18.98 -36.61
CA ARG A 5 -6.41 18.76 -35.27
C ARG A 5 -7.48 18.16 -34.39
N ALA A 6 -7.53 16.83 -34.43
CA ALA A 6 -8.13 16.00 -33.41
C ALA A 6 -7.59 16.38 -32.03
N THR A 7 -8.36 17.19 -31.29
CA THR A 7 -8.35 17.10 -29.83
C THR A 7 -9.22 15.92 -29.49
N THR A 8 -8.66 14.71 -29.58
CA THR A 8 -9.25 13.56 -28.94
C THR A 8 -9.10 13.78 -27.44
N GLU A 9 -10.09 14.43 -26.85
CA GLU A 9 -10.47 14.19 -25.46
C GLU A 9 -10.62 12.68 -25.34
N ARG A 10 -9.59 12.02 -24.79
CA ARG A 10 -9.69 10.61 -24.39
C ARG A 10 -10.53 10.55 -23.13
N ASP A 11 -11.82 10.81 -23.31
CA ASP A 11 -12.86 10.28 -22.45
C ASP A 11 -12.91 8.77 -22.74
N SER A 12 -12.16 8.00 -21.96
CA SER A 12 -12.02 6.56 -22.13
C SER A 12 -11.79 5.92 -20.77
N ALA A 13 -12.85 5.82 -19.98
CA ALA A 13 -13.26 4.56 -19.35
C ALA A 13 -14.33 4.86 -18.31
N THR A 14 -15.29 3.96 -18.16
CA THR A 14 -16.00 3.72 -16.89
C THR A 14 -14.98 3.17 -15.86
N GLY A 15 -13.95 3.97 -15.57
CA GLY A 15 -12.64 3.49 -15.13
C GLY A 15 -12.59 3.28 -13.64
N GLU A 16 -12.20 2.07 -13.22
CA GLU A 16 -11.84 1.80 -11.84
C GLU A 16 -10.86 2.86 -11.34
N ARG A 17 -11.13 3.44 -10.16
CA ARG A 17 -10.22 4.42 -9.54
C ARG A 17 -8.83 3.78 -9.39
N PRO A 18 -7.72 4.53 -9.46
CA PRO A 18 -6.39 3.97 -9.17
C PRO A 18 -6.37 3.26 -7.81
N ILE A 19 -5.61 2.16 -7.68
CA ILE A 19 -5.48 1.40 -6.43
C ILE A 19 -5.15 2.33 -5.26
N ALA A 20 -4.22 3.27 -5.45
CA ALA A 20 -3.83 4.29 -4.48
C ALA A 20 -5.04 5.11 -3.98
N VAL A 21 -5.89 5.59 -4.90
CA VAL A 21 -7.08 6.39 -4.57
C VAL A 21 -8.13 5.55 -3.84
N THR A 22 -8.34 4.29 -4.23
CA THR A 22 -9.28 3.41 -3.52
C THR A 22 -8.76 3.08 -2.11
N LEU A 23 -7.47 2.82 -1.97
CA LEU A 23 -6.82 2.54 -0.70
C LEU A 23 -6.94 3.72 0.25
N GLU A 24 -6.55 4.92 -0.20
CA GLU A 24 -6.67 6.16 0.55
C GLU A 24 -8.10 6.38 1.07
N ASN A 25 -9.09 6.37 0.18
CA ASN A 25 -10.49 6.62 0.54
C ASN A 25 -11.01 5.64 1.61
N ARG A 26 -10.59 4.38 1.56
CA ARG A 26 -11.02 3.35 2.53
C ARG A 26 -10.28 3.49 3.87
N LEU A 27 -9.01 3.88 3.84
CA LEU A 27 -8.19 4.06 5.05
C LEU A 27 -8.59 5.28 5.87
N MET A 28 -9.11 6.34 5.23
CA MET A 28 -9.60 7.51 5.97
C MET A 28 -10.66 7.15 7.02
N GLY A 29 -11.51 6.16 6.74
CA GLY A 29 -12.51 5.65 7.70
C GLY A 29 -11.91 4.95 8.93
N HIS A 30 -10.61 4.61 8.88
CA HIS A 30 -9.84 4.04 9.98
C HIS A 30 -8.94 5.06 10.69
N GLY A 31 -9.04 6.35 10.35
CA GLY A 31 -8.16 7.39 10.88
C GLY A 31 -6.71 7.29 10.36
N ILE A 32 -6.53 6.65 9.19
CA ILE A 32 -5.25 6.47 8.49
C ILE A 32 -5.31 7.28 7.20
N TYR A 33 -4.37 8.19 7.01
CA TYR A 33 -4.34 9.12 5.89
C TYR A 33 -3.09 8.86 5.05
N LEU A 34 -3.28 8.45 3.80
CA LEU A 34 -2.18 8.15 2.89
C LEU A 34 -1.49 9.46 2.48
N THR A 35 -0.17 9.55 2.67
CA THR A 35 0.62 10.73 2.29
C THR A 35 1.51 10.48 1.09
N SER A 36 1.88 9.22 0.86
CA SER A 36 2.63 8.80 -0.32
C SER A 36 2.25 7.38 -0.73
N PHE A 37 2.24 7.15 -2.03
CA PHE A 37 2.10 5.85 -2.65
C PHE A 37 2.95 5.82 -3.92
N ALA A 38 3.79 4.81 -4.04
CA ALA A 38 4.59 4.57 -5.23
C ALA A 38 4.63 3.08 -5.54
N TRP A 39 4.68 2.78 -6.83
CA TRP A 39 5.01 1.44 -7.29
C TRP A 39 6.53 1.27 -7.27
N LYS A 40 7.01 0.14 -6.74
CA LYS A 40 8.45 -0.15 -6.66
C LYS A 40 9.04 -0.62 -7.98
N ASP A 41 8.21 -1.16 -8.87
CA ASP A 41 8.61 -1.57 -10.20
C ASP A 41 8.51 -0.35 -11.15
N GLU A 42 9.55 -0.09 -11.96
CA GLU A 42 9.71 1.16 -12.77
C GLU A 42 8.63 1.39 -13.86
N SER A 43 7.61 0.55 -13.93
CA SER A 43 6.51 0.68 -14.89
C SER A 43 5.35 1.39 -14.22
N GLU A 44 5.08 2.65 -14.57
CA GLU A 44 3.87 3.35 -14.09
C GLU A 44 2.78 3.44 -15.17
N PRO A 45 1.52 3.04 -14.87
CA PRO A 45 1.13 2.20 -13.74
C PRO A 45 1.61 0.76 -13.98
N PRO A 46 2.01 -0.01 -12.96
CA PRO A 46 2.26 -1.42 -13.15
C PRO A 46 0.89 -2.06 -13.29
N ALA A 47 0.61 -2.49 -14.51
CA ALA A 47 -0.56 -3.28 -14.82
C ALA A 47 -0.39 -4.75 -14.41
N GLU A 48 0.70 -5.09 -13.71
CA GLU A 48 1.11 -6.47 -13.46
C GLU A 48 0.75 -6.93 -12.05
N ASP A 49 0.27 -8.16 -12.00
CA ASP A 49 0.01 -8.88 -10.76
C ASP A 49 1.31 -9.03 -9.95
N GLY A 50 1.19 -8.84 -8.64
CA GLY A 50 2.32 -8.89 -7.73
C GLY A 50 3.23 -7.67 -7.76
N ALA A 51 2.92 -6.55 -8.42
CA ALA A 51 3.78 -5.36 -8.41
C ALA A 51 4.06 -4.83 -6.98
N GLY A 52 5.31 -4.44 -6.72
CA GLY A 52 5.74 -3.96 -5.41
C GLY A 52 5.22 -2.55 -5.08
N ILE A 53 5.00 -2.26 -3.80
CA ILE A 53 4.38 -1.01 -3.32
C ILE A 53 5.22 -0.43 -2.19
N GLU A 54 5.50 0.87 -2.27
CA GLU A 54 5.97 1.69 -1.16
C GLU A 54 4.87 2.68 -0.78
N LEU A 55 4.55 2.76 0.51
CA LEU A 55 3.54 3.70 1.00
C LEU A 55 3.96 4.37 2.30
N ALA A 56 3.47 5.59 2.49
CA ALA A 56 3.55 6.31 3.74
C ALA A 56 2.16 6.79 4.14
N TYR A 57 1.84 6.70 5.44
CA TYR A 57 0.59 7.24 5.97
C TYR A 57 0.79 7.92 7.32
N GLU A 58 -0.12 8.82 7.64
CA GLU A 58 -0.31 9.37 8.97
C GLU A 58 -1.44 8.63 9.68
N VAL A 59 -1.36 8.54 11.01
CA VAL A 59 -2.41 7.93 11.83
C VAL A 59 -2.81 8.87 12.96
N VAL A 60 -4.12 9.09 13.10
CA VAL A 60 -4.68 9.82 14.24
C VAL A 60 -4.77 8.87 15.44
N THR A 61 -3.72 8.87 16.27
CA THR A 61 -3.62 8.00 17.44
C THR A 61 -2.67 8.56 18.51
N GLU A 62 -2.97 8.27 19.77
CA GLU A 62 -2.09 8.58 20.91
C GLU A 62 -0.97 7.52 21.10
N ALA A 63 -0.99 6.44 20.31
CA ALA A 63 0.00 5.38 20.42
C ALA A 63 1.37 5.86 19.89
N SER A 64 2.43 5.66 20.68
CA SER A 64 3.79 6.05 20.30
C SER A 64 4.41 5.17 19.21
N GLY A 65 3.82 4.00 18.90
CA GLY A 65 4.33 3.07 17.89
C GLY A 65 3.23 2.37 17.10
N ILE A 66 3.65 1.65 16.06
CA ILE A 66 2.75 1.00 15.10
C ILE A 66 1.93 -0.08 15.78
N THR A 67 0.60 -0.01 15.62
CA THR A 67 -0.32 -0.94 16.29
C THR A 67 -0.72 -2.10 15.38
N ARG A 68 -1.10 -3.24 15.97
CA ARG A 68 -1.69 -4.37 15.22
C ARG A 68 -2.96 -3.97 14.45
N ASN A 69 -3.75 -3.05 15.01
CA ASN A 69 -4.99 -2.59 14.39
C ASN A 69 -4.73 -1.77 13.13
N GLU A 70 -3.75 -0.86 13.20
CA GLU A 70 -3.26 -0.05 12.08
C GLU A 70 -2.78 -0.94 10.93
N VAL A 71 -1.84 -1.85 11.20
CA VAL A 71 -1.34 -2.82 10.21
C VAL A 71 -2.48 -3.66 9.62
N GLY A 72 -3.37 -4.16 10.48
CA GLY A 72 -4.51 -4.95 10.05
C GLY A 72 -5.49 -4.18 9.16
N ALA A 73 -5.71 -2.89 9.40
CA ALA A 73 -6.59 -2.06 8.58
C ALA A 73 -6.00 -1.86 7.18
N VAL A 74 -4.70 -1.58 7.07
CA VAL A 74 -3.99 -1.46 5.80
C VAL A 74 -4.06 -2.76 5.01
N LEU A 75 -3.69 -3.88 5.61
CA LEU A 75 -3.67 -5.18 4.94
C LEU A 75 -5.05 -5.63 4.50
N ARG A 76 -6.06 -5.54 5.37
CA ARG A 76 -7.43 -5.90 4.99
C ARG A 76 -7.93 -5.05 3.84
N THR A 77 -7.66 -3.76 3.86
CA THR A 77 -8.10 -2.84 2.80
C THR A 77 -7.43 -3.18 1.47
N LEU A 78 -6.12 -3.39 1.48
CA LEU A 78 -5.34 -3.73 0.28
C LEU A 78 -5.77 -5.08 -0.31
N LEU A 79 -5.93 -6.11 0.52
CA LEU A 79 -6.42 -7.43 0.10
C LEU A 79 -7.85 -7.36 -0.47
N THR A 80 -8.74 -6.59 0.17
CA THR A 80 -10.11 -6.40 -0.34
C THR A 80 -10.09 -5.74 -1.72
N ILE A 81 -9.21 -4.75 -1.96
CA ILE A 81 -9.04 -4.13 -3.28
C ILE A 81 -8.51 -5.16 -4.28
N GLY A 82 -7.56 -6.00 -3.86
CA GLY A 82 -7.03 -7.09 -4.67
C GLY A 82 -8.11 -8.09 -5.09
N ASP A 83 -8.90 -8.59 -4.14
CA ASP A 83 -10.00 -9.51 -4.40
C ASP A 83 -11.02 -8.91 -5.39
N GLU A 84 -11.40 -7.64 -5.20
CA GLU A 84 -12.33 -6.93 -6.08
C GLU A 84 -11.81 -6.80 -7.52
N ARG A 85 -10.48 -6.77 -7.70
CA ARG A 85 -9.83 -6.54 -9.00
C ARG A 85 -9.14 -7.77 -9.56
N SER A 86 -9.23 -8.92 -8.90
CA SER A 86 -8.46 -10.13 -9.23
C SER A 86 -6.95 -9.83 -9.36
N TRP A 87 -6.41 -9.07 -8.40
CA TRP A 87 -5.01 -8.62 -8.34
C TRP A 87 -4.39 -8.96 -6.99
N THR A 88 -3.18 -9.48 -7.00
CA THR A 88 -2.39 -9.82 -5.82
C THR A 88 -1.34 -8.73 -5.57
N PRO A 89 -1.23 -8.18 -4.35
CA PRO A 89 -0.17 -7.24 -4.03
C PRO A 89 1.22 -7.88 -4.07
N GLY A 90 2.22 -7.10 -4.50
CA GLY A 90 3.63 -7.46 -4.36
C GLY A 90 4.20 -7.22 -2.97
N ARG A 91 5.54 -7.10 -2.92
CA ARG A 91 6.22 -6.64 -1.72
C ARG A 91 5.67 -5.29 -1.30
N LEU A 92 5.26 -5.18 -0.05
CA LEU A 92 4.69 -3.97 0.55
C LEU A 92 5.69 -3.40 1.55
N GLU A 93 6.10 -2.16 1.38
CA GLU A 93 6.90 -1.41 2.35
C GLU A 93 6.14 -0.20 2.85
N VAL A 94 6.11 -0.03 4.17
CA VAL A 94 5.22 0.91 4.82
C VAL A 94 5.95 1.75 5.85
N THR A 95 5.77 3.06 5.74
CA THR A 95 6.20 4.03 6.76
C THR A 95 4.97 4.61 7.48
N SER A 96 4.97 4.54 8.81
CA SER A 96 3.94 5.15 9.65
C SER A 96 4.45 6.47 10.22
N LEU A 97 3.65 7.53 10.08
CA LEU A 97 3.96 8.88 10.52
C LEU A 97 3.00 9.35 11.63
N THR A 98 3.46 10.30 12.44
CA THR A 98 2.59 11.14 13.28
C THR A 98 1.83 12.13 12.39
N THR A 99 0.78 12.77 12.93
CA THR A 99 0.08 13.86 12.24
C THR A 99 0.93 15.13 12.08
N GLU A 100 2.12 15.16 12.67
CA GLU A 100 3.12 16.23 12.49
C GLU A 100 4.17 15.86 11.42
N GLY A 101 4.09 14.65 10.85
CA GLY A 101 4.99 14.14 9.82
C GLY A 101 6.21 13.37 10.34
N ASP A 102 6.33 13.15 11.65
CA ASP A 102 7.46 12.42 12.24
C ASP A 102 7.31 10.90 12.04
N ILE A 103 8.42 10.20 11.79
CA ILE A 103 8.40 8.74 11.61
C ILE A 103 8.14 8.04 12.95
N ARG A 104 7.04 7.28 13.03
CA ARG A 104 6.70 6.38 14.14
C ARG A 104 7.37 5.01 13.98
N GLY A 105 7.59 4.58 12.73
CA GLY A 105 8.26 3.33 12.42
C GLY A 105 8.04 2.86 10.99
N TRP A 106 8.50 1.64 10.72
CA TRP A 106 8.32 0.96 9.43
C TRP A 106 7.92 -0.49 9.62
N TRP A 107 7.29 -1.06 8.61
CA TRP A 107 7.00 -2.49 8.50
C TRP A 107 6.89 -2.89 7.02
N TYR A 108 6.91 -4.19 6.76
CA TYR A 108 6.82 -4.70 5.40
C TYR A 108 6.13 -6.06 5.31
N VAL A 109 5.76 -6.42 4.09
CA VAL A 109 5.26 -7.74 3.71
C VAL A 109 6.05 -8.18 2.48
N GLU A 110 6.57 -9.40 2.50
CA GLU A 110 7.21 -9.97 1.31
C GLU A 110 6.17 -10.41 0.29
N ARG A 111 6.51 -10.35 -1.01
CA ARG A 111 5.62 -10.77 -2.11
C ARG A 111 5.13 -12.20 -1.91
N GLU A 112 6.03 -13.12 -1.55
CA GLU A 112 5.72 -14.54 -1.40
C GLU A 112 4.69 -14.80 -0.30
N TRP A 113 4.56 -13.89 0.69
CA TRP A 113 3.57 -14.06 1.74
C TRP A 113 2.15 -13.75 1.26
N PHE A 114 1.99 -12.83 0.32
CA PHE A 114 0.71 -12.60 -0.36
C PHE A 114 0.36 -13.78 -1.26
N GLU A 115 1.31 -14.28 -2.05
CA GLU A 115 1.11 -15.43 -2.95
C GLU A 115 0.73 -16.72 -2.20
N GLN A 116 1.30 -16.94 -1.01
CA GLN A 116 1.02 -18.12 -0.18
C GLN A 116 -0.24 -17.97 0.68
N LEU A 117 -0.85 -16.79 0.75
CA LEU A 117 -2.00 -16.56 1.63
C LEU A 117 -3.23 -17.36 1.17
N GLY A 118 -3.71 -18.25 2.03
CA GLY A 118 -4.86 -19.12 1.72
C GLY A 118 -4.50 -20.42 1.00
N SER A 119 -3.25 -20.57 0.57
CA SER A 119 -2.68 -21.85 0.10
C SER A 119 -1.79 -22.45 1.20
N ASP A 120 -0.53 -22.04 1.25
CA ASP A 120 0.50 -22.58 2.16
C ASP A 120 0.64 -21.78 3.46
N LEU A 121 0.03 -20.59 3.53
CA LEU A 121 0.10 -19.69 4.67
C LEU A 121 -1.31 -19.33 5.16
N SER A 122 -1.60 -19.65 6.43
CA SER A 122 -2.86 -19.23 7.06
C SER A 122 -2.87 -17.72 7.34
N GLN A 123 -4.07 -17.13 7.46
CA GLN A 123 -4.21 -15.71 7.84
C GLN A 123 -3.54 -15.38 9.18
N LEU A 124 -3.55 -16.33 10.13
CA LEU A 124 -2.90 -16.14 11.43
C LEU A 124 -1.38 -16.07 11.28
N GLU A 125 -0.78 -17.01 10.55
CA GLU A 125 0.67 -17.03 10.30
C GLU A 125 1.12 -15.83 9.49
N PHE A 126 0.36 -15.44 8.46
CA PHE A 126 0.58 -14.22 7.71
C PHE A 126 0.61 -13.00 8.63
N SER A 127 -0.42 -12.82 9.46
CA SER A 127 -0.48 -11.71 10.41
C SER A 127 0.71 -11.71 11.39
N GLN A 128 1.10 -12.88 11.91
CA GLN A 128 2.25 -12.98 12.81
C GLN A 128 3.57 -12.62 12.12
N ARG A 129 3.79 -13.09 10.88
CA ARG A 129 4.97 -12.73 10.09
C ARG A 129 5.05 -11.23 9.85
N VAL A 130 3.97 -10.60 9.40
CA VAL A 130 3.95 -9.16 9.14
C VAL A 130 4.24 -8.36 10.42
N LEU A 131 3.60 -8.68 11.53
CA LEU A 131 3.81 -7.94 12.77
C LEU A 131 5.23 -8.08 13.34
N SER A 132 5.93 -9.18 13.01
CA SER A 132 7.34 -9.36 13.39
C SER A 132 8.30 -8.43 12.61
N THR A 133 7.83 -7.85 11.49
CA THR A 133 8.62 -6.91 10.69
C THR A 133 8.62 -5.49 11.25
N ILE A 134 7.66 -5.15 12.12
CA ILE A 134 7.53 -3.80 12.68
C ILE A 134 8.83 -3.41 13.38
N LYS A 135 9.43 -2.28 12.97
CA LYS A 135 10.50 -1.60 13.71
C LYS A 135 10.11 -0.15 13.98
N ASN A 136 10.48 0.33 15.16
CA ASN A 136 10.24 1.70 15.58
C ASN A 136 11.44 2.64 15.30
N TYR A 137 12.35 2.22 14.42
CA TYR A 137 13.50 3.00 13.96
C TYR A 137 13.80 2.64 12.51
N ARG A 138 14.19 3.62 11.70
CA ARG A 138 14.85 3.36 10.41
C ARG A 138 16.34 3.18 10.75
N PRO A 139 16.99 2.04 10.44
CA PRO A 139 18.44 2.04 10.45
C PRO A 139 18.87 3.16 9.51
N GLU A 140 19.62 4.13 10.03
CA GLU A 140 20.27 5.13 9.18
C GLU A 140 20.97 4.33 8.08
N HIS A 141 20.75 4.72 6.81
CA HIS A 141 21.60 4.23 5.76
C HIS A 141 23.01 4.65 6.18
N ASP A 142 23.77 3.71 6.71
CA ASP A 142 25.18 3.86 7.02
C ASP A 142 25.84 4.19 5.68
N SER A 143 25.94 5.48 5.42
CA SER A 143 26.53 6.04 4.22
C SER A 143 28.03 6.07 4.53
N SER A 144 28.68 4.92 4.34
CA SER A 144 30.14 4.83 4.28
C SER A 144 30.62 4.93 2.84
#